data_AF-A0A536YW25-F1
#
_entry.id   AF-A0A536YW25-F1
#
_cell.length_a   1.000
_cell.length_b   1.000
_cell.length_c   1.000
_cell.angle_alpha   90.00
_cell.angle_beta   90.00
_cell.angle_gamma   90.00
#
_symmetry.space_group_name_H-M   'P 1'
#
loop_
_entity.id
_entity.type
_entity.pdbx_description
1 polymer ?
#
loop_
_entity_poly.entity_id
_entity_poly.type
_entity_poly.pdbx_seq_one_letter_code
_entity_poly.pdbx_strand_id
1 'polypeptide(L)'
;MTLTLALQLAIAGISVGSIYALVALAIVIPFKSSGVLNFGQGEIVTLGAYIALILTQLALPYPVVVASVLLLGAAGGVVIERVLIRPIVKAPE
;
A
#
# COMPACT_ATOMS: atom_id res chain seq x y z
N MET A 1 28.49 22.69 -1.89
CA MET A 1 28.55 21.42 -1.13
C MET A 1 27.55 21.37 0.03
N THR A 2 27.31 22.47 0.75
CA THR A 2 26.33 22.51 1.87
C THR A 2 24.87 22.61 1.41
N LEU A 3 24.54 23.49 0.46
CA LEU A 3 23.16 23.65 -0.05
C LEU A 3 22.64 22.39 -0.76
N THR A 4 23.49 21.73 -1.54
CA THR A 4 23.18 20.44 -2.19
C THR A 4 22.84 19.37 -1.17
N LEU A 5 23.56 19.33 -0.04
CA LEU A 5 23.34 18.37 1.03
C LEU A 5 22.05 18.67 1.80
N ALA A 6 21.77 19.96 2.07
CA ALA A 6 20.51 20.38 2.67
C ALA A 6 19.30 19.99 1.81
N LEU A 7 19.36 20.23 0.49
CA LEU A 7 18.29 19.84 -0.44
C LEU A 7 18.11 18.32 -0.53
N GLN A 8 19.21 17.56 -0.57
CA GLN A 8 19.15 16.10 -0.58
C GLN A 8 18.49 15.55 0.69
N LEU A 9 18.86 16.07 1.87
CA LEU A 9 18.24 15.66 3.14
C LEU A 9 16.77 16.05 3.21
N ALA A 10 16.39 17.24 2.71
CA ALA A 10 15.00 17.66 2.66
C ALA A 10 14.17 16.72 1.78
N ILE A 11 14.65 16.39 0.57
CA ILE A 11 13.97 15.48 -0.36
C ILE A 11 13.88 14.06 0.23
N ALA A 12 14.96 13.57 0.85
CA ALA A 12 14.97 12.27 1.50
C ALA A 12 13.97 12.23 2.68
N GLY A 13 13.95 13.28 3.50
CA GLY A 13 13.02 13.43 4.62
C GLY A 13 11.57 13.46 4.18
N ILE A 14 11.25 14.21 3.12
CA ILE A 14 9.91 14.23 2.51
C ILE A 14 9.56 12.85 1.97
N SER A 15 10.47 12.19 1.26
CA SER A 15 10.24 10.87 0.67
C SER A 15 9.91 9.82 1.75
N VAL A 16 10.72 9.75 2.80
CA VAL A 16 10.50 8.83 3.93
C VAL A 16 9.25 9.19 4.72
N GLY A 17 9.03 10.49 4.96
CA GLY A 17 7.82 10.99 5.63
C GLY A 17 6.54 10.66 4.86
N SER A 18 6.55 10.77 3.54
CA SER A 18 5.43 10.38 2.68
C SER A 18 5.11 8.89 2.79
N ILE A 19 6.13 8.02 2.85
CA ILE A 19 5.92 6.58 3.05
C ILE A 19 5.20 6.33 4.38
N TYR A 20 5.69 6.91 5.48
CA TYR A 20 5.04 6.74 6.78
C TYR A 20 3.64 7.35 6.84
N ALA A 21 3.42 8.49 6.19
CA ALA A 21 2.09 9.10 6.09
C ALA A 21 1.11 8.20 5.33
N LEU A 22 1.55 7.57 4.24
CA LEU A 22 0.74 6.60 3.48
C LEU A 22 0.43 5.35 4.30
N VAL A 23 1.40 4.82 5.05
CA VAL A 23 1.18 3.68 5.95
C VAL A 23 0.15 4.03 7.03
N ALA A 24 0.27 5.20 7.65
CA ALA A 24 -0.71 5.68 8.63
C ALA A 24 -2.11 5.81 8.00
N LEU A 25 -2.19 6.37 6.79
CA LEU A 25 -3.45 6.52 6.06
C LEU A 25 -4.11 5.16 5.73
N ALA A 26 -3.32 4.16 5.34
CA ALA A 26 -3.79 2.82 5.04
C ALA A 26 -4.42 2.10 6.25
N ILE A 27 -4.02 2.48 7.47
CA ILE A 27 -4.60 1.96 8.72
C ILE A 27 -5.83 2.79 9.13
N VAL A 28 -5.75 4.13 9.03
CA VAL A 28 -6.79 5.05 9.50
C VAL A 28 -8.06 5.00 8.66
N ILE A 29 -7.97 4.88 7.33
CA ILE A 29 -9.15 4.89 6.44
C ILE A 29 -10.12 3.73 6.77
N PRO A 30 -9.67 2.46 6.80
CA PRO A 30 -10.57 1.34 7.11
C PRO A 30 -11.06 1.39 8.57
N PHE A 31 -10.20 1.82 9.49
CA PHE A 31 -10.55 1.95 10.89
C PHE A 31 -11.70 2.96 11.10
N LYS A 32 -11.66 4.11 10.43
CA LYS A 32 -12.74 5.10 10.51
C LYS A 32 -14.08 4.60 9.96
N SER A 33 -14.06 3.71 8.97
CA SER A 33 -15.30 3.17 8.39
C SER A 33 -15.88 1.99 9.16
N SER A 34 -15.04 1.16 9.78
CA SER A 34 -15.46 -0.09 10.42
C SER A 34 -15.48 -0.04 11.94
N GLY A 35 -14.76 0.90 12.56
CA GLY A 35 -14.51 0.92 14.00
C GLY A 35 -13.55 -0.18 14.49
N VAL A 36 -13.03 -1.02 13.60
CA VAL A 36 -12.18 -2.18 13.92
C VAL A 36 -10.81 -2.00 13.28
N LEU A 37 -9.76 -2.28 14.06
CA LEU A 37 -8.39 -2.21 13.55
C LEU A 37 -8.08 -3.42 12.67
N ASN A 38 -7.60 -3.17 11.45
CA ASN A 38 -7.17 -4.23 10.54
C ASN A 38 -5.74 -4.70 10.88
N PHE A 39 -5.63 -5.85 11.56
CA PHE A 39 -4.34 -6.48 11.88
C PHE A 39 -3.65 -7.17 10.70
N GLY A 40 -4.38 -7.42 9.60
CA GLY A 40 -3.83 -8.01 8.38
C GLY A 40 -3.04 -7.03 7.51
N GLN A 41 -2.92 -5.76 7.90
CA GLN A 41 -2.28 -4.77 7.02
C GLN A 41 -0.79 -5.04 6.74
N GLY A 42 -0.07 -5.64 7.70
CA GLY A 42 1.32 -6.04 7.47
C GLY A 42 1.45 -7.06 6.33
N GLU A 43 0.47 -7.95 6.20
CA GLU A 43 0.45 -8.99 5.18
C GLU A 43 0.16 -8.40 3.78
N ILE A 44 -0.79 -7.46 3.68
CA ILE A 44 -1.08 -6.74 2.43
C ILE A 44 0.12 -5.93 1.95
N VAL A 45 0.81 -5.22 2.87
CA VAL A 45 2.04 -4.48 2.54
C VAL A 45 3.14 -5.43 2.06
N THR A 46 3.32 -6.56 2.73
CA THR A 46 4.31 -7.58 2.36
C THR A 46 4.03 -8.16 0.97
N LEU A 47 2.77 -8.46 0.65
CA LEU A 47 2.35 -8.93 -0.66
C LEU A 47 2.69 -7.91 -1.76
N GLY A 48 2.40 -6.62 -1.53
CA GLY A 48 2.78 -5.55 -2.45
C GLY A 48 4.30 -5.45 -2.67
N ALA A 49 5.08 -5.61 -1.60
CA ALA A 49 6.55 -5.62 -1.68
C ALA A 49 7.08 -6.81 -2.48
N TYR A 50 6.53 -8.02 -2.30
CA TYR A 50 6.92 -9.20 -3.08
C TYR A 50 6.54 -9.07 -4.56
N ILE A 51 5.38 -8.52 -4.88
CA ILE A 51 5.00 -8.21 -6.27
C ILE A 51 6.02 -7.25 -6.89
N ALA A 52 6.35 -6.16 -6.20
CA ALA A 52 7.34 -5.19 -6.67
C ALA A 52 8.72 -5.85 -6.86
N LEU A 53 9.14 -6.72 -5.94
CA LEU A 53 10.39 -7.46 -6.01
C LEU A 53 10.45 -8.40 -7.22
N ILE A 54 9.39 -9.16 -7.48
CA ILE A 54 9.34 -10.05 -8.65
C ILE A 54 9.38 -9.25 -9.94
N LEU A 55 8.60 -8.19 -10.05
CA LEU A 55 8.54 -7.36 -11.26
C LEU A 55 9.86 -6.62 -11.54
N THR A 56 10.57 -6.20 -10.49
CA THR A 56 11.91 -5.61 -10.65
C THR A 56 12.96 -6.66 -11.05
N GLN A 57 12.87 -7.89 -10.54
CA GLN A 57 13.74 -9.00 -10.97
C GLN A 57 13.51 -9.40 -12.44
N LEU A 58 12.31 -9.18 -12.98
CA LEU A 58 12.00 -9.33 -14.41
C LEU A 58 12.54 -8.17 -15.28
N ALA A 59 13.31 -7.24 -14.70
CA ALA A 59 13.87 -6.08 -15.37
C ALA A 59 12.82 -5.18 -16.05
N LEU A 60 11.59 -5.15 -15.53
CA LEU A 60 10.55 -4.25 -16.03
C LEU A 60 10.88 -2.78 -15.70
N PRO A 61 10.49 -1.82 -16.56
CA PRO A 61 10.68 -0.41 -16.26
C PRO A 61 9.99 -0.01 -14.94
N TYR A 62 10.66 0.80 -14.14
CA TYR A 62 10.15 1.20 -12.82
C TYR A 62 8.71 1.76 -12.83
N PRO A 63 8.29 2.61 -13.79
CA PRO A 63 6.90 3.06 -13.86
C PRO A 63 5.88 1.91 -14.06
N VAL A 64 6.26 0.88 -14.81
CA VAL A 64 5.43 -0.32 -15.05
C VAL A 64 5.29 -1.13 -13.78
N VAL A 65 6.37 -1.26 -13.00
CA VAL A 65 6.34 -1.92 -11.69
C VAL A 65 5.35 -1.21 -10.76
N VAL A 66 5.47 0.12 -10.62
CA VAL A 66 4.60 0.92 -9.75
C VAL A 66 3.14 0.80 -10.18
N ALA A 67 2.84 0.96 -11.47
CA ALA A 67 1.48 0.83 -11.99
C ALA A 67 0.91 -0.57 -11.72
N SER A 68 1.71 -1.61 -11.93
CA SER A 68 1.29 -3.01 -11.72
C SER A 68 1.00 -3.30 -10.25
N VAL A 69 1.84 -2.83 -9.32
CA VAL A 69 1.62 -3.00 -7.88
C VAL A 69 0.33 -2.31 -7.43
N LEU A 70 0.08 -1.08 -7.90
CA LEU A 70 -1.15 -0.36 -7.58
C LEU A 70 -2.39 -1.07 -8.12
N LEU A 71 -2.35 -1.54 -9.37
CA LEU A 71 -3.45 -2.26 -10.00
C LEU A 71 -3.73 -3.60 -9.31
N LEU A 72 -2.69 -4.38 -9.02
CA LEU A 72 -2.82 -5.67 -8.34
C LEU A 72 -3.30 -5.51 -6.90
N GLY A 73 -2.81 -4.50 -6.17
CA GLY A 73 -3.29 -4.16 -4.84
C GLY A 73 -4.76 -3.76 -4.83
N ALA A 74 -5.17 -2.89 -5.75
CA ALA A 74 -6.58 -2.49 -5.91
C ALA A 74 -7.48 -3.68 -6.28
N ALA A 75 -7.04 -4.52 -7.22
CA ALA A 75 -7.75 -5.74 -7.59
C ALA A 75 -7.89 -6.70 -6.41
N GLY A 76 -6.82 -6.90 -5.63
CA GLY A 76 -6.84 -7.71 -4.41
C GLY A 76 -7.85 -7.20 -3.39
N GLY A 77 -7.89 -5.88 -3.16
CA GLY A 77 -8.89 -5.25 -2.31
C GLY A 77 -10.34 -5.48 -2.79
N VAL A 78 -10.60 -5.33 -4.09
CA VAL A 78 -11.92 -5.60 -4.69
C VAL A 78 -12.31 -7.07 -4.54
N VAL A 79 -11.36 -7.99 -4.70
CA VAL A 79 -11.60 -9.43 -4.52
C VAL A 79 -11.97 -9.73 -3.06
N ILE A 80 -11.21 -9.21 -2.10
CA ILE A 80 -11.51 -9.35 -0.66
C ILE A 80 -12.89 -8.78 -0.34
N GLU A 81 -13.20 -7.58 -0.83
CA GLU A 81 -14.50 -6.94 -0.62
C GLU A 81 -15.63 -7.81 -1.16
N ARG A 82 -15.53 -8.28 -2.41
CA ARG A 82 -16.62 -9.02 -3.08
C ARG A 82 -16.79 -10.44 -2.58
N VAL A 83 -15.71 -11.12 -2.24
CA VAL A 83 -15.71 -12.55 -1.90
C VAL A 83 -15.84 -12.78 -0.40
N LEU A 84 -15.23 -11.93 0.42
CA LEU A 84 -15.23 -12.11 1.88
C LEU A 84 -16.20 -11.14 2.56
N ILE A 85 -16.04 -9.84 2.35
CA ILE A 85 -16.77 -8.83 3.14
C ILE A 85 -18.25 -8.77 2.75
N ARG A 86 -18.55 -8.60 1.46
CA ARG A 86 -19.91 -8.39 0.96
C ARG A 86 -20.86 -9.56 1.22
N PRO A 87 -20.43 -10.84 1.17
CA PRO A 87 -21.28 -11.97 1.53
C PRO A 87 -21.56 -12.04 3.03
N ILE A 88 -20.55 -11.80 3.88
CA ILE A 88 -20.71 -11.82 5.35
C ILE A 88 -21.72 -10.76 5.79
N VAL A 89 -21.63 -9.54 5.26
CA VAL A 89 -22.57 -8.45 5.58
C VAL A 89 -24.00 -8.75 5.11
N LYS A 90 -24.19 -9.64 4.13
CA LYS A 90 -25.51 -10.02 3.60
C LYS A 90 -26.06 -11.30 4.21
N ALA A 91 -25.30 -12.00 5.04
CA ALA A 91 -25.77 -13.22 5.67
C ALA A 91 -26.87 -12.87 6.69
N PRO A 92 -27.98 -13.62 6.74
CA PRO A 92 -28.96 -13.50 7.83
C PRO A 92 -28.29 -13.88 9.15
N GLU A 93 -28.68 -13.20 10.24
CA GLU A 93 -28.20 -13.51 11.60
C GLU A 93 -28.46 -14.95 12.02
#